data_AF-A0A918Q7T9-F1
#
_entry.id   AF-A0A918Q7T9-F1
#
_cell.length_a   1.000
_cell.length_b   1.000
_cell.length_c   1.000
_cell.angle_alpha   90.00
_cell.angle_beta   90.00
_cell.angle_gamma   90.00
#
_symmetry.space_group_name_H-M   'P 1'
#
loop_
_entity.id
_entity.type
_entity.pdbx_description
1 polymer ?
#
loop_
_entity_poly.entity_id
_entity_poly.type
_entity_poly.pdbx_seq_one_letter_code
_entity_poly.pdbx_strand_id
1 'polypeptide(L)' 'MTELILYAILFILLFAHAIMASMMYNAVHRDENLSINEKNSWKLKALILPGLYWKKYKASKEASQ' A
#
# COMPACT_ATOMS: atom_id res chain seq x y z
N MET A 1 15.57 28.44 -4.75
CA MET A 1 15.09 28.00 -3.40
C MET A 1 13.79 27.22 -3.50
N THR A 2 12.91 27.58 -4.44
CA THR A 2 11.70 26.81 -4.78
C THR A 2 11.98 25.35 -5.13
N GLU A 3 13.09 25.08 -5.82
CA GLU A 3 13.54 23.75 -6.21
C GLU A 3 13.80 22.88 -4.97
N LEU A 4 14.47 23.44 -3.96
CA LEU A 4 14.76 22.75 -2.70
C LEU A 4 13.47 22.39 -1.95
N ILE A 5 12.51 23.32 -1.91
CA ILE A 5 11.19 23.07 -1.29
C ILE A 5 10.45 21.96 -2.05
N LEU A 6 10.45 22.01 -3.38
CA LEU A 6 9.80 20.99 -4.20
C LEU A 6 10.40 19.60 -3.95
N TYR A 7 11.73 19.48 -3.90
CA TYR A 7 12.41 18.22 -3.63
C TYR A 7 12.11 17.70 -2.22
N ALA A 8 12.08 18.57 -1.21
CA ALA A 8 11.70 18.18 0.15
C ALA A 8 10.28 17.60 0.20
N ILE A 9 9.33 18.23 -0.50
CA ILE A 9 7.94 17.74 -0.59
C ILE A 9 7.90 16.38 -1.29
N LEU A 10 8.55 16.24 -2.45
CA LEU A 10 8.61 14.97 -3.18
C LEU A 10 9.23 13.84 -2.34
N PHE A 11 10.26 14.16 -1.56
CA PHE A 11 10.91 13.21 -0.67
C PHE A 11 9.97 12.75 0.45
N ILE A 12 9.24 13.68 1.09
CA ILE A 12 8.23 13.33 2.10
C ILE A 12 7.13 12.45 1.50
N LEU A 13 6.66 12.77 0.29
CA LEU A 13 5.66 11.95 -0.41
C LEU A 13 6.18 10.55 -0.73
N LEU A 14 7.44 10.43 -1.15
CA LEU A 14 8.09 9.14 -1.40
C LEU A 14 8.19 8.32 -0.12
N PHE A 15 8.59 8.92 1.01
CA PHE A 15 8.63 8.26 2.31
C PHE A 15 7.26 7.79 2.75
N ALA A 16 6.25 8.65 2.66
CA ALA A 16 4.88 8.30 2.98
C ALA A 16 4.38 7.12 2.13
N HIS A 17 4.66 7.14 0.82
CA HIS A 17 4.35 6.04 -0.08
C HIS A 17 5.02 4.73 0.35
N ALA A 18 6.34 4.75 0.60
CA ALA A 18 7.10 3.57 0.98
C ALA A 18 6.62 2.95 2.31
N ILE A 19 6.34 3.79 3.32
CA ILE A 19 5.81 3.35 4.61
C ILE A 19 4.44 2.69 4.41
N MET A 20 3.52 3.35 3.68
CA MET A 20 2.19 2.79 3.41
C MET A 20 2.25 1.48 2.62
N ALA A 21 3.13 1.38 1.61
CA ALA A 21 3.33 0.17 0.84
C ALA A 21 3.83 -0.98 1.73
N SER A 22 4.81 -0.72 2.61
CA SER A 22 5.34 -1.70 3.57
C SER A 22 4.27 -2.19 4.55
N MET A 23 3.47 -1.26 5.12
CA MET A 23 2.37 -1.61 6.01
C MET A 23 1.33 -2.49 5.32
N MET A 24 0.92 -2.12 4.10
CA MET A 24 -0.06 -2.89 3.34
C MET A 24 0.49 -4.26 2.92
N TYR A 25 1.75 -4.32 2.48
CA TYR A 25 2.42 -5.57 2.13
C TYR A 25 2.42 -6.54 3.30
N ASN A 26 2.80 -6.07 4.50
CA ASN A 26 2.85 -6.90 5.71
C ASN A 26 1.45 -7.41 6.10
N ALA A 27 0.43 -6.56 6.01
CA ALA A 27 -0.95 -6.96 6.31
C ALA A 27 -1.47 -8.03 5.34
N VAL A 28 -1.20 -7.90 4.03
CA VAL A 28 -1.57 -8.88 3.02
C VAL A 28 -0.79 -10.18 3.17
N HIS A 29 0.51 -10.09 3.50
CA HIS A 29 1.36 -11.26 3.65
C HIS A 29 0.88 -12.17 4.79
N ARG A 30 0.48 -11.56 5.92
CA ARG A 30 -0.03 -12.23 7.12
C ARG A 30 -1.48 -12.70 7.01
N ASP A 31 -2.20 -12.36 5.94
CA ASP A 31 -3.60 -12.77 5.80
C ASP A 31 -3.69 -14.25 5.40
N GLU A 32 -4.17 -15.11 6.28
CA GLU A 32 -4.29 -16.55 6.00
C GLU A 32 -5.50 -16.89 5.12
N ASN A 33 -6.45 -15.97 4.97
CA ASN A 33 -7.65 -16.18 4.16
C ASN A 33 -7.43 -15.95 2.66
N LEU A 34 -6.26 -15.42 2.28
CA LEU A 34 -5.90 -15.19 0.89
C LEU A 34 -5.04 -16.32 0.33
N SER A 35 -5.36 -16.76 -0.88
CA SER A 35 -4.47 -17.61 -1.66
C SER A 35 -3.18 -16.88 -2.06
N ILE A 36 -2.14 -17.62 -2.45
CA ILE A 36 -0.86 -17.06 -2.88
C ILE A 36 -1.03 -16.07 -4.05
N ASN A 37 -1.91 -16.39 -5.00
CA ASN A 37 -2.18 -15.54 -6.16
C ASN A 37 -2.86 -14.22 -5.76
N GLU A 38 -3.83 -14.28 -4.85
CA GLU A 38 -4.51 -13.10 -4.34
C GLU A 38 -3.55 -12.22 -3.53
N LYS A 39 -2.71 -12.83 -2.69
CA LYS A 39 -1.64 -12.11 -1.99
C LYS A 39 -0.74 -11.36 -2.96
N ASN A 40 -0.30 -12.00 -4.04
CA ASN A 40 0.58 -11.37 -5.02
C ASN A 40 -0.12 -10.21 -5.74
N SER A 41 -1.40 -10.37 -6.11
CA SER A 41 -2.20 -9.29 -6.70
C SER A 41 -2.31 -8.08 -5.76
N TRP A 42 -2.60 -8.33 -4.48
CA TRP A 42 -2.72 -7.27 -3.48
C TRP A 42 -1.37 -6.60 -3.16
N LYS A 43 -0.28 -7.36 -3.13
CA LYS A 43 1.08 -6.82 -2.97
C LYS A 43 1.48 -5.91 -4.12
N LEU A 44 1.14 -6.28 -5.36
CA LEU A 44 1.40 -5.42 -6.54
C LEU A 44 0.59 -4.11 -6.45
N LYS A 45 -0.69 -4.20 -6.07
CA LYS A 45 -1.55 -3.03 -5.83
C LYS A 45 -0.99 -2.13 -4.72
N ALA A 46 -0.44 -2.71 -3.66
CA ALA A 46 0.21 -1.99 -2.57
C ALA A 46 1.46 -1.22 -3.05
N LEU A 47 2.22 -1.77 -3.99
CA LEU A 47 3.40 -1.10 -4.54
C LEU A 47 3.04 0.11 -5.41
N ILE A 48 1.95 0.04 -6.19
CA ILE A 48 1.58 1.14 -7.10
C ILE A 48 0.93 2.28 -6.32
N LEU A 49 -0.09 1.98 -5.51
CA LEU A 49 -0.87 3.03 -4.86
C LEU A 49 -1.47 2.56 -3.52
N PRO A 50 -0.63 2.43 -2.48
CA PRO A 50 -1.02 1.78 -1.24
C PRO A 50 -2.18 2.51 -0.55
N GLY A 51 -2.23 3.83 -0.62
CA GLY A 51 -3.30 4.62 0.01
C GLY A 51 -4.71 4.31 -0.52
N LEU A 52 -4.89 4.17 -1.83
CA LEU A 52 -6.20 3.83 -2.42
C LEU A 52 -6.54 2.35 -2.22
N TYR A 53 -5.58 1.47 -2.43
CA TYR A 53 -5.82 0.03 -2.36
C TYR A 53 -5.95 -0.50 -0.94
N TRP A 54 -5.44 0.21 0.08
CA TRP A 54 -5.66 -0.13 1.48
C TRP A 54 -7.15 -0.15 1.85
N LYS A 55 -7.91 0.86 1.39
CA LYS A 55 -9.36 0.93 1.61
C LYS A 55 -10.09 -0.23 0.91
N LYS A 56 -9.71 -0.52 -0.34
CA LYS A 56 -10.29 -1.64 -1.11
C LYS A 56 -9.96 -2.99 -0.48
N TYR A 57 -8.74 -3.16 0.03
CA TYR A 57 -8.32 -4.37 0.72
C TYR A 57 -9.16 -4.61 1.97
N LYS A 58 -9.33 -3.59 2.83
CA LYS A 58 -10.21 -3.70 4.01
C LYS A 58 -11.65 -4.04 3.64
N ALA A 59 -12.23 -3.35 2.67
CA ALA A 59 -13.58 -3.65 2.20
C ALA A 59 -13.72 -5.09 1.66
N SER A 60 -12.69 -5.62 0.98
CA SER A 60 -12.71 -7.01 0.50
C SER A 60 -12.69 -8.03 1.63
N LYS A 61 -12.05 -7.70 2.77
CA LYS A 61 -12.08 -8.54 3.97
C LYS A 61 -13.44 -8.54 4.64
N GLU A 62 -14.08 -7.37 4.75
CA GLU A 62 -15.43 -7.24 5.31
C GLU A 62 -16.48 -7.97 4.46
N ALA A 63 -16.33 -7.98 3.14
CA ALA A 63 -17.24 -8.70 2.24
C ALA A 63 -17.01 -10.22 2.20
N SER A 64 -15.87 -10.70 2.71
CA SER A 64 -15.53 -12.15 2.75
C SER A 64 -15.77 -12.79 4.12
N GLN A 65 -16.22 -11.99 5.11
CA GLN A 65 -16.69 -12.45 6.43
C GLN A 65 -18.20 -12.64 6.42
#